data_AF-A0A1F8Q4D2-F1
#
_entry.id   AF-A0A1F8Q4D2-F1
#
_cell.length_a   1.000
_cell.length_b   1.000
_cell.length_c   1.000
_cell.angle_alpha   90.00
_cell.angle_beta   90.00
_cell.angle_gamma   90.00
#
_symmetry.space_group_name_H-M   'P 1'
#
loop_
_entity.id
_entity.type
_entity.pdbx_description
1 polymer ?
#
loop_
_entity_poly.entity_id
_entity_poly.type
_entity_poly.pdbx_seq_one_letter_code
_entity_poly.pdbx_strand_id
1 'polypeptide(L)'
;MPYNDDVIHVINRTALLENLLNQVIENYCSPRKDRFVFFWTVILDTSIMPMASKIKVAMAISQKLDFDLKQNPLHDLLSYRNAFAHHATDAHPMLMVGRTADEERSQFELHIISSSGKIKRLSRESALAEFDHCYKEAKESLLGLRNAVTRSMEGETKDAT
;
A
#
# COMPACT_ATOMS: atom_id res chain seq x y z
N MET A 1 -8.27 -7.48 -24.97
CA MET A 1 -8.09 -8.29 -23.74
C MET A 1 -7.69 -7.34 -22.62
N PRO A 2 -8.58 -7.06 -21.65
CA PRO A 2 -8.40 -5.97 -20.65
C PRO A 2 -7.60 -6.37 -19.39
N TYR A 3 -7.14 -7.61 -19.27
CA TYR A 3 -6.63 -8.14 -18.00
C TYR A 3 -5.20 -7.72 -17.60
N ASN A 4 -4.42 -7.12 -18.52
CA ASN A 4 -3.10 -6.58 -18.19
C ASN A 4 -3.22 -5.21 -17.47
N ASP A 5 -4.38 -4.56 -17.61
CA ASP A 5 -4.65 -3.24 -17.02
C ASP A 5 -4.72 -3.33 -15.49
N ASP A 6 -5.21 -4.45 -14.93
CA ASP A 6 -5.32 -4.64 -13.48
C ASP A 6 -3.95 -4.63 -12.79
N VAL A 7 -2.96 -5.34 -13.36
CA VAL A 7 -1.61 -5.40 -12.77
C VAL A 7 -0.93 -4.04 -12.86
N ILE A 8 -1.04 -3.37 -14.01
CA ILE A 8 -0.51 -2.02 -14.22
C ILE A 8 -1.16 -1.04 -13.23
N HIS A 9 -2.48 -1.12 -13.04
CA HIS A 9 -3.24 -0.31 -12.11
C HIS A 9 -2.80 -0.51 -10.66
N VAL A 10 -2.64 -1.76 -10.23
CA VAL A 10 -2.12 -2.12 -8.90
C VAL A 10 -0.71 -1.57 -8.68
N ILE A 11 0.18 -1.73 -9.67
CA ILE A 11 1.56 -1.21 -9.62
C ILE A 11 1.55 0.32 -9.49
N ASN A 12 0.80 1.02 -10.34
CA ASN A 12 0.74 2.48 -10.34
C ASN A 12 0.23 3.03 -9.02
N ARG A 13 -0.86 2.45 -8.47
CA ARG A 13 -1.41 2.86 -7.18
C ARG A 13 -0.46 2.58 -6.02
N THR A 14 0.25 1.45 -6.07
CA THR A 14 1.26 1.12 -5.06
C THR A 14 2.43 2.12 -5.09
N ALA A 15 2.91 2.47 -6.28
CA ALA A 15 3.99 3.46 -6.45
C ALA A 15 3.59 4.85 -5.92
N LEU A 16 2.34 5.27 -6.15
CA LEU A 16 1.80 6.52 -5.59
C LEU A 16 1.78 6.50 -4.06
N LEU A 17 1.37 5.37 -3.46
CA LEU A 17 1.34 5.21 -2.01
C LEU A 17 2.75 5.22 -1.42
N GLU A 18 3.71 4.57 -2.08
CA GLU A 18 5.13 4.59 -1.70
C GLU A 18 5.71 6.00 -1.74
N ASN A 19 5.38 6.77 -2.77
CA ASN A 19 5.79 8.17 -2.84
C ASN A 19 5.18 9.01 -1.69
N LEU A 20 3.94 8.76 -1.29
CA LEU A 20 3.33 9.41 -0.13
C LEU A 20 4.03 9.04 1.19
N LEU A 21 4.39 7.77 1.37
CA LEU A 21 5.18 7.33 2.52
C LEU A 21 6.54 8.04 2.55
N ASN A 22 7.22 8.13 1.41
CA ASN A 22 8.49 8.84 1.29
C ASN A 22 8.35 10.32 1.73
N GLN A 23 7.30 11.01 1.30
CA GLN A 23 7.01 12.39 1.72
C GLN A 23 6.74 12.52 3.22
N VAL A 24 5.98 11.59 3.81
CA VAL A 24 5.73 11.58 5.27
C VAL A 24 7.06 11.47 6.03
N ILE A 25 7.91 10.52 5.61
CA ILE A 25 9.21 10.27 6.27
C ILE A 25 10.15 11.45 6.05
N GLU A 26 10.21 12.00 4.83
CA GLU A 26 11.00 13.19 4.51
C GLU A 26 10.59 14.39 5.37
N ASN A 27 9.30 14.73 5.39
CA ASN A 27 8.81 15.88 6.15
C ASN A 27 9.13 15.75 7.65
N TYR A 28 9.06 14.53 8.19
CA TYR A 28 9.36 14.28 9.59
C TYR A 28 10.86 14.34 9.88
N CYS A 29 11.68 13.71 9.04
CA CYS A 29 13.13 13.70 9.22
C CYS A 29 13.80 15.03 8.88
N SER A 30 13.17 15.85 8.02
CA SER A 30 13.68 17.13 7.54
C SER A 30 15.17 17.08 7.16
N PRO A 31 15.55 16.24 6.17
CA PRO A 31 16.96 16.04 5.83
C PRO A 31 17.61 17.36 5.40
N ARG A 32 18.89 17.54 5.75
CA ARG A 32 19.66 18.72 5.32
C ARG A 32 19.69 18.81 3.79
N LYS A 33 19.66 20.03 3.26
CA LYS A 33 19.61 20.29 1.80
C LYS A 33 20.72 19.58 1.02
N ASP A 34 21.94 19.53 1.57
CA ASP A 34 23.09 18.85 0.95
C ASP A 34 22.99 17.31 0.95
N ARG A 35 22.10 16.75 1.79
CA ARG A 35 21.87 15.29 1.92
C ARG A 35 20.54 14.83 1.34
N PHE A 36 19.73 15.76 0.82
CA PHE A 36 18.40 15.46 0.27
C PHE A 36 18.43 14.35 -0.79
N VAL A 37 19.36 14.45 -1.75
CA VAL A 37 19.48 13.45 -2.83
C VAL A 37 19.82 12.08 -2.24
N PHE A 38 20.82 12.00 -1.36
CA PHE A 38 21.19 10.74 -0.71
C PHE A 38 20.02 10.15 0.09
N PHE A 39 19.25 10.99 0.78
CA PHE A 39 18.08 10.54 1.54
C PHE A 39 17.04 9.89 0.61
N TRP A 40 16.68 10.54 -0.50
CA TRP A 40 15.68 10.02 -1.42
C TRP A 40 16.16 8.83 -2.26
N THR A 41 17.38 8.88 -2.78
CA THR A 41 17.88 7.87 -3.73
C THR A 41 18.54 6.67 -3.08
N VAL A 42 18.89 6.76 -1.80
CA VAL A 42 19.56 5.66 -1.07
C VAL A 42 18.71 5.23 0.12
N ILE A 43 18.38 6.13 1.04
CA ILE A 43 17.68 5.74 2.28
C ILE A 43 16.25 5.31 1.99
N LEU A 44 15.53 6.08 1.15
CA LEU A 44 14.15 5.78 0.78
C LEU A 44 14.03 4.88 -0.45
N ASP A 45 15.13 4.37 -0.99
CA ASP A 45 15.08 3.39 -2.08
C ASP A 45 14.45 2.09 -1.59
N THR A 46 13.59 1.46 -2.40
CA THR A 46 12.84 0.25 -2.01
C THR A 46 13.77 -0.94 -1.71
N SER A 47 14.98 -1.00 -2.29
CA SER A 47 15.96 -2.05 -2.00
C SER A 47 16.60 -1.91 -0.62
N ILE A 48 16.65 -0.69 -0.08
CA ILE A 48 17.21 -0.38 1.24
C ILE A 48 16.10 -0.34 2.29
N MET A 49 15.02 0.37 2.00
CA MET A 49 13.82 0.47 2.83
C MET A 49 12.61 -0.02 2.05
N PRO A 50 12.27 -1.32 2.14
CA PRO A 50 11.08 -1.86 1.51
C PRO A 50 9.81 -1.15 1.98
N MET A 51 8.76 -1.18 1.17
CA MET A 51 7.48 -0.52 1.48
C MET A 51 6.90 -0.91 2.84
N ALA A 52 7.03 -2.18 3.24
CA ALA A 52 6.63 -2.65 4.57
C ALA A 52 7.41 -1.96 5.71
N SER A 53 8.70 -1.69 5.50
CA SER A 53 9.53 -0.94 6.45
C SER A 53 9.13 0.54 6.49
N LYS A 54 8.85 1.16 5.33
CA LYS A 54 8.32 2.54 5.27
C LYS A 54 7.00 2.70 6.03
N ILE A 55 6.10 1.72 5.92
CA ILE A 55 4.85 1.68 6.69
C ILE A 55 5.14 1.68 8.20
N LYS A 56 6.08 0.85 8.66
CA LYS A 56 6.47 0.82 10.09
C LYS A 56 7.05 2.16 10.57
N VAL A 57 7.86 2.82 9.74
CA VAL A 57 8.37 4.16 10.05
C VAL A 57 7.22 5.16 10.14
N ALA A 58 6.29 5.16 9.17
CA ALA A 58 5.11 6.02 9.22
C ALA A 58 4.23 5.77 10.46
N MET A 59 4.08 4.52 10.89
CA MET A 59 3.38 4.18 12.14
C MET A 59 4.10 4.72 13.38
N ALA A 60 5.44 4.65 13.43
CA ALA A 60 6.20 5.22 14.54
C ALA A 60 6.05 6.75 14.59
N ILE A 61 6.05 7.40 13.42
CA ILE A 61 5.77 8.84 13.30
C ILE A 61 4.35 9.16 13.78
N SER A 62 3.36 8.37 13.37
CA SER A 62 1.96 8.62 13.76
C SER A 62 1.75 8.48 15.27
N GLN A 63 2.37 7.47 15.90
CA GLN A 63 2.36 7.31 17.35
C GLN A 63 3.01 8.49 18.07
N LYS A 64 4.10 9.03 17.54
CA LYS A 64 4.78 10.19 18.12
C LYS A 64 3.92 11.46 18.05
N LEU A 65 3.09 11.59 17.01
CA LEU A 65 2.21 12.73 16.78
C LEU A 65 0.77 12.51 17.30
N ASP A 66 0.50 11.40 17.99
CA ASP A 66 -0.83 10.99 18.43
C ASP A 66 -1.87 11.00 17.28
N PHE A 67 -1.44 10.57 16.10
CA PHE A 67 -2.26 10.48 14.89
C PHE A 67 -2.67 9.03 14.62
N ASP A 68 -3.97 8.81 14.44
CA ASP A 68 -4.53 7.51 14.08
C ASP A 68 -4.27 7.17 12.60
N LEU A 69 -3.16 6.50 12.33
CA LEU A 69 -2.84 5.96 11.02
C LEU A 69 -3.54 4.60 10.84
N LYS A 70 -4.38 4.50 9.81
CA LYS A 70 -5.07 3.25 9.44
C LYS A 70 -4.08 2.19 8.98
N GLN A 71 -3.64 1.35 9.91
CA GLN A 71 -2.62 0.32 9.66
C GLN A 71 -3.12 -0.83 8.77
N ASN A 72 -4.35 -1.33 9.01
CA ASN A 72 -4.86 -2.51 8.29
C ASN A 72 -4.92 -2.30 6.77
N PRO A 73 -5.49 -1.19 6.25
CA PRO A 73 -5.48 -0.92 4.81
C PRO A 73 -4.09 -0.89 4.18
N LEU A 74 -3.06 -0.42 4.90
CA LEU A 74 -1.68 -0.39 4.41
C LEU A 74 -1.09 -1.81 4.25
N HIS A 75 -1.35 -2.70 5.20
CA HIS A 75 -0.87 -4.09 5.14
C HIS A 75 -1.67 -4.96 4.17
N ASP A 76 -2.99 -4.79 4.12
CA ASP A 76 -3.85 -5.51 3.22
C ASP A 76 -3.52 -5.16 1.76
N LEU A 77 -3.27 -3.88 1.47
CA LEU A 77 -2.83 -3.42 0.15
C LEU A 77 -1.55 -4.12 -0.33
N LEU A 78 -0.55 -4.30 0.55
CA LEU A 78 0.67 -5.04 0.21
C LEU A 78 0.39 -6.51 -0.11
N SER A 79 -0.53 -7.13 0.64
CA SER A 79 -0.93 -8.53 0.45
C SER A 79 -1.60 -8.71 -0.92
N TYR A 80 -2.52 -7.81 -1.28
CA TYR A 80 -3.15 -7.81 -2.60
C TYR A 80 -2.14 -7.52 -3.71
N ARG A 81 -1.27 -6.51 -3.57
CA ARG A 81 -0.21 -6.21 -4.56
C ARG A 81 0.66 -7.43 -4.84
N ASN A 82 1.06 -8.16 -3.79
CA ASN A 82 1.87 -9.36 -3.95
C ASN A 82 1.08 -10.48 -4.64
N ALA A 83 -0.20 -10.64 -4.33
CA ALA A 83 -1.06 -11.60 -5.02
C ALA A 83 -1.16 -11.29 -6.53
N PHE A 84 -1.34 -10.02 -6.91
CA PHE A 84 -1.37 -9.62 -8.33
C PHE A 84 0.00 -9.75 -9.02
N ALA A 85 1.10 -9.52 -8.30
CA ALA A 85 2.46 -9.61 -8.87
C ALA A 85 2.93 -11.05 -9.09
N HIS A 86 2.49 -12.01 -8.26
CA HIS A 86 2.97 -13.39 -8.30
C HIS A 86 2.04 -14.36 -9.05
N HIS A 87 0.80 -13.97 -9.35
CA HIS A 87 -0.13 -14.79 -10.10
C HIS A 87 -0.35 -14.22 -11.49
N ALA A 88 0.00 -15.02 -12.51
CA ALA A 88 -0.35 -14.73 -13.89
C ALA A 88 -1.88 -14.55 -14.05
N THR A 89 -2.30 -13.89 -15.11
CA THR A 89 -3.69 -13.56 -15.37
C THR A 89 -4.60 -14.80 -15.46
N ASP A 90 -4.06 -15.90 -15.96
CA ASP A 90 -4.70 -17.21 -16.12
C ASP A 90 -4.42 -18.17 -14.97
N ALA A 91 -3.81 -17.69 -13.88
CA ALA A 91 -3.51 -18.52 -12.72
C ALA A 91 -4.79 -18.94 -11.99
N HIS A 92 -4.78 -20.19 -11.51
CA HIS A 92 -5.82 -20.78 -10.67
C HIS A 92 -7.24 -20.70 -11.26
N PRO A 93 -7.48 -21.31 -12.44
CA PRO A 93 -8.84 -21.46 -12.96
C PRO A 93 -9.65 -22.35 -12.01
N MET A 94 -10.82 -21.86 -11.61
CA MET A 94 -11.77 -22.55 -10.76
C MET A 94 -13.11 -22.65 -11.49
N LEU A 95 -13.64 -23.87 -11.56
CA LEU A 95 -14.98 -24.13 -12.05
C LEU A 95 -15.92 -24.17 -10.85
N MET A 96 -16.81 -23.19 -10.74
CA MET A 96 -17.92 -23.24 -9.80
C MET A 96 -19.03 -24.08 -10.41
N VAL A 97 -19.33 -25.21 -9.78
CA VAL A 97 -20.42 -26.11 -10.17
C VAL A 97 -21.70 -25.59 -9.53
N GLY A 98 -22.61 -25.07 -10.36
CA GLY A 98 -23.94 -24.65 -9.95
C GLY A 98 -24.88 -25.84 -9.72
N ARG A 99 -26.08 -25.58 -9.18
CA ARG A 99 -27.14 -26.60 -9.10
C ARG A 99 -27.78 -26.84 -10.46
N THR A 100 -27.65 -25.88 -11.37
CA THR A 100 -28.10 -25.93 -12.76
C THR A 100 -26.96 -25.53 -13.71
N ALA A 101 -27.06 -25.92 -14.99
CA ALA A 101 -26.00 -25.67 -15.98
C ALA A 101 -25.76 -24.17 -16.26
N ASP A 102 -26.76 -23.32 -16.05
CA ASP A 102 -26.69 -21.86 -16.16
C ASP A 102 -26.04 -21.19 -14.93
N GLU A 103 -25.90 -21.92 -13.82
CA GLU A 103 -25.21 -21.47 -12.62
C GLU A 103 -23.70 -21.85 -12.64
N GLU A 104 -23.26 -22.66 -13.61
CA GLU A 104 -21.85 -23.00 -13.78
C GLU A 104 -21.05 -21.78 -14.23
N ARG A 105 -19.95 -21.47 -13.52
CA ARG A 105 -19.09 -20.32 -13.85
C ARG A 105 -17.63 -20.71 -13.74
N SER A 106 -16.83 -20.35 -14.73
CA SER A 106 -15.37 -20.37 -14.62
C SER A 106 -14.88 -19.01 -14.14
N GLN A 107 -14.07 -18.99 -13.09
CA GLN A 107 -13.39 -17.77 -12.61
C GLN A 107 -11.91 -18.03 -12.34
N PHE A 108 -11.10 -16.99 -12.43
CA PHE A 108 -9.70 -17.02 -12.01
C PHE A 108 -9.58 -16.46 -10.60
N GLU A 109 -8.86 -17.18 -9.75
CA GLU A 109 -8.66 -16.81 -8.35
C GLU A 109 -7.25 -16.31 -8.08
N LEU A 110 -7.15 -15.40 -7.11
CA LEU A 110 -5.90 -15.01 -6.48
C LEU A 110 -5.78 -15.67 -5.11
N HIS A 111 -4.60 -16.24 -4.85
CA HIS A 111 -4.24 -16.73 -3.53
C HIS A 111 -3.55 -15.60 -2.76
N ILE A 112 -4.21 -15.10 -1.72
CA ILE A 112 -3.69 -14.03 -0.87
C ILE A 112 -3.20 -14.67 0.42
N ILE A 113 -1.90 -14.54 0.68
CA ILE A 113 -1.27 -15.08 1.89
C ILE A 113 -1.25 -13.98 2.95
N SER A 114 -1.94 -14.21 4.07
CA SER A 114 -1.89 -13.30 5.22
C SER A 114 -0.55 -13.41 5.96
N SER A 115 -0.26 -12.42 6.81
CA SER A 115 0.88 -12.46 7.73
C SER A 115 0.84 -13.65 8.70
N SER A 116 -0.34 -14.24 8.94
CA SER A 116 -0.51 -15.46 9.74
C SER A 116 -0.31 -16.76 8.94
N GLY A 117 0.08 -16.68 7.67
CA GLY A 117 0.26 -17.83 6.78
C GLY A 117 -1.04 -18.47 6.29
N LYS A 118 -2.21 -17.87 6.60
CA LYS A 118 -3.49 -18.33 6.08
C LYS A 118 -3.65 -17.88 4.63
N ILE A 119 -4.13 -18.79 3.78
CA ILE A 119 -4.40 -18.50 2.38
C ILE A 119 -5.89 -18.16 2.24
N LYS A 120 -6.18 -16.93 1.82
CA LYS A 120 -7.51 -16.49 1.39
C LYS A 120 -7.57 -16.59 -0.13
N ARG A 121 -8.59 -17.25 -0.67
CA ARG A 121 -8.85 -17.29 -2.11
C ARG A 121 -9.94 -16.30 -2.43
N LEU A 122 -9.71 -15.46 -3.44
CA LEU A 122 -10.69 -14.49 -3.95
C LEU A 122 -10.68 -14.53 -5.46
N SER A 123 -11.82 -14.27 -6.09
CA SER A 123 -11.83 -13.96 -7.51
C SER A 123 -10.96 -12.73 -7.78
N ARG A 124 -10.35 -12.65 -8.96
CA ARG A 124 -9.48 -11.53 -9.33
C ARG A 124 -10.22 -10.18 -9.26
N GLU A 125 -11.50 -10.17 -9.66
CA GLU A 125 -12.38 -8.99 -9.59
C GLU A 125 -12.63 -8.54 -8.15
N SER A 126 -12.97 -9.47 -7.24
CA SER A 126 -13.17 -9.13 -5.83
C SER A 126 -11.86 -8.67 -5.18
N ALA A 127 -10.74 -9.30 -5.50
CA ALA A 127 -9.43 -8.88 -5.00
C ALA A 127 -9.04 -7.47 -5.49
N LEU A 128 -9.39 -7.11 -6.74
CA LEU A 128 -9.17 -5.75 -7.26
C LEU A 128 -10.05 -4.72 -6.55
N ALA A 129 -11.32 -5.03 -6.32
CA ALA A 129 -12.23 -4.14 -5.59
C ALA A 129 -11.76 -3.90 -4.14
N GLU A 130 -11.32 -4.96 -3.46
CA GLU A 130 -10.75 -4.87 -2.11
C GLU A 130 -9.43 -4.07 -2.11
N PHE A 131 -8.54 -4.31 -3.08
CA PHE A 131 -7.33 -3.51 -3.26
C PHE A 131 -7.63 -2.02 -3.42
N ASP A 132 -8.62 -1.69 -4.26
CA ASP A 132 -9.05 -0.32 -4.53
C ASP A 132 -9.62 0.37 -3.28
N HIS A 133 -10.40 -0.38 -2.50
CA HIS A 133 -10.90 0.08 -1.21
C HIS A 133 -9.76 0.36 -0.22
N CYS A 134 -8.85 -0.60 -0.03
CA CYS A 134 -7.68 -0.44 0.83
C CYS A 134 -6.80 0.74 0.38
N TYR A 135 -6.60 0.91 -0.93
CA TYR A 135 -5.82 2.03 -1.48
C TYR A 135 -6.43 3.38 -1.13
N LYS A 136 -7.74 3.54 -1.28
CA LYS A 136 -8.42 4.79 -0.95
C LYS A 136 -8.23 5.13 0.53
N GLU A 137 -8.49 4.17 1.42
CA GLU A 137 -8.35 4.39 2.86
C GLU A 137 -6.91 4.70 3.28
N ALA A 138 -5.96 3.92 2.77
CA ALA A 138 -4.54 4.10 3.04
C ALA A 138 -4.05 5.47 2.57
N LYS A 139 -4.45 5.88 1.36
CA LYS A 139 -4.10 7.19 0.79
C LYS A 139 -4.64 8.33 1.65
N GLU A 140 -5.93 8.29 2.01
CA GLU A 140 -6.55 9.33 2.83
C GLU A 140 -5.87 9.44 4.21
N SER A 141 -5.60 8.30 4.84
CA SER A 141 -4.92 8.27 6.15
C SER A 141 -3.48 8.79 6.07
N LEU A 142 -2.71 8.41 5.04
CA LEU A 142 -1.35 8.92 4.84
C LEU A 142 -1.31 10.41 4.51
N LEU A 143 -2.26 10.92 3.73
CA LEU A 143 -2.37 12.37 3.49
C LEU A 143 -2.67 13.12 4.79
N GLY A 144 -3.53 12.57 5.65
CA GLY A 144 -3.78 13.09 6.99
C GLY A 144 -2.50 13.15 7.82
N LEU A 145 -1.75 12.05 7.89
CA LEU A 145 -0.48 11.99 8.62
C LEU A 145 0.55 12.99 8.07
N ARG A 146 0.70 13.06 6.74
CA ARG A 146 1.62 14.00 6.09
C ARG A 146 1.32 15.45 6.50
N ASN A 147 0.05 15.82 6.49
CA ASN A 147 -0.36 17.17 6.87
C ASN A 147 -0.14 17.42 8.37
N ALA A 148 -0.34 16.41 9.23
CA ALA A 148 -0.05 16.50 10.67
C ALA A 148 1.45 16.72 10.92
N VAL A 149 2.32 16.00 10.21
CA VAL A 149 3.78 16.19 10.27
C VAL A 149 4.16 17.62 9.90
N THR A 150 3.66 18.13 8.77
CA THR A 150 3.97 19.50 8.33
C THR A 150 3.58 20.54 9.37
N ARG A 151 2.39 20.43 9.97
CA ARG A 151 1.94 21.36 11.03
C ARG A 151 2.80 21.29 12.29
N SER A 152 3.23 20.09 12.68
CA SER A 152 4.11 19.91 13.85
C SER A 152 5.44 20.64 13.66
N MET A 153 6.04 20.51 12.47
CA MET A 153 7.34 21.13 12.17
C MET A 153 7.25 22.67 12.07
N GLU A 154 6.13 23.20 11.57
CA GLU A 154 5.87 24.65 11.55
C GLU A 154 5.69 25.25 12.96
N GLY A 155 5.12 24.50 13.90
CA GLY A 155 4.99 24.90 15.30
C GLY A 155 6.34 24.99 16.01
N GLU A 156 7.19 23.97 15.86
CA GLU A 156 8.53 23.92 16.46
C GLU A 156 9.46 25.06 15.97
N THR A 157 9.25 25.55 14.76
CA THR A 157 10.06 26.64 14.19
C THR A 157 9.74 28.00 14.82
N LYS A 158 8.53 28.19 15.37
CA LYS A 158 8.11 29.47 15.98
C LYS A 158 8.55 29.62 17.44
N ASP A 159 8.74 28.51 18.15
CA ASP A 159 9.18 28.52 19.55
C ASP A 159 10.72 28.64 19.69
N ALA A 160 11.46 28.63 18.57
CA ALA A 160 12.91 28.70 18.52
C ALA A 160 13.49 30.08 18.12
N THR A 161 12.63 31.10 17.98
CA THR A 161 12.98 32.51 17.67
C THR A 161 12.50 33.44 18.75
#